data_AF-A0A7U4SVC0-F1
#
_entry.id   AF-A0A7U4SVC0-F1
#
_cell.length_a   1.000
_cell.length_b   1.000
_cell.length_c   1.000
_cell.angle_alpha   90.00
_cell.angle_beta   90.00
_cell.angle_gamma   90.00
#
_symmetry.space_group_name_H-M   'P 1'
#
loop_
_entity.id
_entity.type
_entity.pdbx_description
1 polymer ?
#
loop_
_entity_poly.entity_id
_entity_poly.type
_entity_poly.pdbx_seq_one_letter_code
_entity_poly.pdbx_strand_id
1 'polypeptide(L)'
;MLICTVLAVVPLAGFAKSTNFKKAYCSNSDYVTSSARPHFHCGKDFYTYTEKSGNHDNLVNKSGPRCNIVPAVEQKVDALPDGTAGKAQMKSSLDAFKQGEC
;
A
#
# COMPACT_ATOMS: atom_id res chain seq x y z
N MET A 1 -14.89 -39.80 25.52
CA MET A 1 -14.36 -38.44 25.28
C MET A 1 -13.01 -38.59 24.60
N LEU A 2 -12.96 -38.35 23.29
CA LEU A 2 -11.75 -38.50 22.48
C LEU A 2 -11.11 -37.11 22.33
N ILE A 3 -9.95 -36.89 22.95
CA ILE A 3 -9.20 -35.63 22.81
C ILE A 3 -8.37 -35.75 21.53
N CYS A 4 -8.82 -35.08 20.47
CA CYS A 4 -8.06 -34.88 19.24
C CYS A 4 -7.15 -33.66 19.42
N THR A 5 -5.94 -33.88 19.91
CA THR A 5 -4.91 -32.83 19.95
C THR A 5 -4.38 -32.64 18.52
N VAL A 6 -4.96 -31.72 17.76
CA VAL A 6 -4.36 -31.30 16.48
C VAL A 6 -3.28 -30.28 16.80
N LEU A 7 -2.03 -30.74 16.85
CA LEU A 7 -0.86 -29.89 16.80
C LEU A 7 -0.78 -29.32 15.37
N ALA A 8 -1.38 -28.16 15.15
CA ALA A 8 -1.19 -27.42 13.90
C ALA A 8 0.22 -26.83 13.92
N VAL A 9 1.16 -27.53 13.28
CA VAL A 9 2.44 -26.95 12.87
C VAL A 9 2.10 -25.89 11.84
N VAL A 10 2.03 -24.63 12.26
CA VAL A 10 1.99 -23.50 11.32
C VAL A 10 3.43 -23.26 10.88
N PRO A 11 3.81 -23.58 9.63
CA PRO A 11 5.11 -23.18 9.13
C PRO A 11 5.13 -21.65 9.10
N LEU A 12 5.95 -21.05 9.97
CA LEU A 12 6.45 -19.68 9.83
C LEU A 12 7.39 -19.66 8.62
N ALA A 13 6.82 -19.77 7.43
CA ALA A 13 7.51 -19.55 6.18
C ALA A 13 7.66 -18.03 5.97
N GLY A 14 8.57 -17.44 6.75
CA GLY A 14 9.11 -16.11 6.50
C GLY A 14 9.95 -16.13 5.23
N PHE A 15 9.29 -16.13 4.08
CA PHE A 15 9.92 -15.67 2.85
C PHE A 15 9.69 -14.17 2.78
N ALA A 16 10.73 -13.39 3.03
CA ALA A 16 10.80 -12.02 2.54
C ALA A 16 10.79 -12.07 1.01
N LYS A 17 9.62 -12.32 0.41
CA LYS A 17 9.39 -11.99 -0.99
C LYS A 17 9.54 -10.47 -1.05
N SER A 18 10.49 -9.99 -1.83
CA SER A 18 10.48 -8.60 -2.30
C SER A 18 9.14 -8.43 -3.03
N THR A 19 8.15 -7.89 -2.31
CA THR A 19 6.84 -7.60 -2.86
C THR A 19 7.08 -6.59 -3.96
N ASN A 20 6.69 -6.93 -5.20
CA ASN A 20 6.70 -5.96 -6.28
C ASN A 20 5.48 -5.04 -6.06
N PHE A 21 5.67 -3.94 -5.31
CA PHE A 21 4.59 -3.05 -4.91
C PHE A 21 3.85 -2.46 -6.12
N LYS A 22 4.57 -2.15 -7.20
CA LYS A 22 3.99 -1.75 -8.49
C LYS A 22 3.00 -2.78 -9.04
N LYS A 23 3.33 -4.08 -9.00
CA LYS A 23 2.40 -5.14 -9.43
C LYS A 23 1.26 -5.35 -8.44
N ALA A 24 1.55 -5.33 -7.15
CA ALA A 24 0.59 -5.66 -6.10
C ALA A 24 -0.48 -4.57 -5.92
N TYR A 25 -0.07 -3.29 -5.98
CA TYR A 25 -0.93 -2.17 -5.56
C TYR A 25 -1.21 -1.16 -6.67
N CYS A 26 -0.45 -1.17 -7.77
CA CYS A 26 -0.54 -0.12 -8.80
C CYS A 26 -0.83 -0.66 -10.19
N SER A 27 -1.44 -1.84 -10.29
CA SER A 27 -1.81 -2.47 -11.58
C SER A 27 -0.63 -2.55 -12.56
N ASN A 28 0.58 -2.76 -12.05
CA ASN A 28 1.82 -2.78 -12.81
C ASN A 28 2.12 -1.46 -13.56
N SER A 29 1.59 -0.33 -13.10
CA SER A 29 1.88 1.03 -13.59
C SER A 29 2.79 1.78 -12.61
N ASP A 30 3.60 2.71 -13.12
CA ASP A 30 4.44 3.56 -12.27
C ASP A 30 3.59 4.52 -11.41
N TYR A 31 2.38 4.82 -11.88
CA TYR A 31 1.47 5.69 -11.16
C TYR A 31 0.10 5.04 -11.02
N VAL A 32 -0.54 5.27 -9.87
CA VAL A 32 -1.98 5.05 -9.78
C VAL A 32 -2.67 6.20 -10.50
N THR A 33 -3.28 5.90 -11.64
CA THR A 33 -4.01 6.79 -12.57
C THR A 33 -3.16 7.66 -13.49
N SER A 34 -2.29 8.52 -12.96
CA SER A 34 -1.48 9.45 -13.78
C SER A 34 -0.27 9.98 -13.01
N SER A 35 0.68 10.59 -13.72
CA SER A 35 1.80 11.33 -13.10
C SER A 35 1.39 12.72 -12.56
N ALA A 36 0.16 13.17 -12.81
CA ALA A 36 -0.35 14.41 -12.24
C ALA A 36 -0.56 14.25 -10.73
N ARG A 37 -0.29 15.30 -9.95
CA ARG A 37 -0.41 15.26 -8.49
C ARG A 37 -1.81 15.68 -8.03
N PRO A 38 -2.34 15.12 -6.94
CA PRO A 38 -1.75 14.05 -6.13
C PRO A 38 -1.85 12.66 -6.79
N HIS A 39 -0.88 11.77 -6.51
CA HIS A 39 -0.86 10.40 -7.02
C HIS A 39 -0.07 9.46 -6.10
N PHE A 40 -0.25 8.15 -6.29
CA PHE A 40 0.73 7.16 -5.84
C PHE A 40 1.76 6.89 -6.92
N HIS A 41 3.04 6.96 -6.57
CA HIS A 41 4.17 6.54 -7.39
C HIS A 41 4.66 5.20 -6.85
N CYS A 42 4.81 4.24 -7.74
CA CYS A 42 5.06 2.86 -7.41
C CYS A 42 6.25 2.33 -8.18
N GLY A 43 7.05 1.52 -7.51
CA GLY A 43 8.09 0.73 -8.13
C GLY A 43 8.09 -0.68 -7.57
N LYS A 44 9.11 -1.44 -7.95
CA LYS A 44 9.28 -2.78 -7.40
C LYS A 44 9.40 -2.74 -5.88
N ASP A 45 10.23 -1.83 -5.35
CA ASP A 45 10.58 -1.80 -3.92
C ASP A 45 10.11 -0.50 -3.22
N PHE A 46 9.20 0.25 -3.83
CA PHE A 46 8.65 1.46 -3.23
C PHE A 46 7.17 1.66 -3.56
N TYR A 47 6.48 2.31 -2.63
CA TYR A 47 5.11 2.78 -2.77
C TYR A 47 5.03 4.12 -2.03
N THR A 48 4.67 5.19 -2.73
CA THR A 48 4.81 6.56 -2.24
C THR A 48 3.62 7.39 -2.63
N TYR A 49 2.96 8.02 -1.66
CA TYR A 49 1.98 9.04 -1.94
C TYR A 49 2.69 10.38 -2.19
N THR A 50 2.32 11.06 -3.27
CA THR A 50 2.82 12.38 -3.59
C THR A 50 1.65 13.37 -3.56
N GLU A 51 1.75 14.34 -2.66
CA GLU A 51 0.76 15.40 -2.51
C GLU A 51 0.78 16.38 -3.68
N LYS A 52 -0.28 17.19 -3.82
CA LYS A 52 -0.34 18.29 -4.78
C LYS A 52 0.82 19.30 -4.61
N SER A 53 1.25 19.51 -3.37
CA SER A 53 2.40 20.36 -2.99
C SER A 53 3.75 19.82 -3.47
N GLY A 54 3.82 18.53 -3.80
CA GLY A 54 5.07 17.82 -4.11
C GLY A 54 5.69 17.10 -2.91
N ASN A 55 5.11 17.20 -1.71
CA ASN A 55 5.56 16.41 -0.57
C ASN A 55 5.33 14.91 -0.79
N HIS A 56 6.23 14.09 -0.26
CA HIS A 56 6.23 12.64 -0.43
C HIS A 56 6.06 11.91 0.90
N ASP A 57 5.05 11.05 0.99
CA ASP A 57 4.89 10.08 2.07
C ASP A 57 5.29 8.68 1.56
N ASN A 58 6.51 8.27 1.89
CA ASN A 58 7.00 6.95 1.54
C ASN A 58 6.35 5.90 2.45
N LEU A 59 5.40 5.14 1.91
CA LEU A 59 4.70 4.04 2.60
C LEU A 59 5.53 2.77 2.66
N VAL A 60 6.52 2.65 1.77
CA VAL A 60 7.55 1.61 1.82
C VAL A 60 8.91 2.30 1.80
N ASN A 61 9.82 1.86 2.66
CA ASN A 61 11.22 2.27 2.64
C ASN A 61 12.14 1.04 2.61
N LYS A 62 13.46 1.27 2.75
CA LYS A 62 14.46 0.19 2.78
C LYS A 62 14.27 -0.81 3.93
N SER A 63 13.51 -0.46 4.96
CA SER A 63 13.17 -1.32 6.11
C SER A 63 11.82 -2.04 5.93
N GLY A 64 11.10 -1.80 4.84
CA GLY A 64 9.80 -2.40 4.54
C GLY A 64 8.61 -1.44 4.61
N PRO A 65 7.38 -1.97 4.71
CA PRO A 65 6.16 -1.19 4.86
C PRO A 65 6.14 -0.34 6.15
N ARG A 66 5.63 0.89 6.05
CA ARG A 66 5.51 1.86 7.15
C ARG A 66 4.05 2.02 7.55
N CYS A 67 3.52 1.02 8.22
CA CYS A 67 2.11 0.94 8.58
C CYS A 67 1.64 2.06 9.52
N ASN A 68 2.57 2.62 10.32
CA ASN A 68 2.28 3.72 11.23
C ASN A 68 1.88 5.02 10.52
N ILE A 69 2.20 5.21 9.23
CA ILE A 69 1.83 6.42 8.48
C ILE A 69 0.62 6.23 7.57
N VAL A 70 0.16 4.99 7.35
CA VAL A 70 -0.99 4.68 6.49
C VAL A 70 -2.24 5.49 6.87
N PRO A 71 -2.63 5.61 8.17
CA PRO A 71 -3.81 6.40 8.54
C PRO A 71 -3.69 7.88 8.16
N ALA A 72 -2.48 8.44 8.22
CA ALA A 72 -2.26 9.84 7.83
C ALA A 72 -2.40 10.04 6.32
N VAL A 73 -1.90 9.10 5.51
CA VAL A 73 -2.08 9.13 4.05
C VAL A 73 -3.55 8.92 3.68
N GLU A 74 -4.24 8.00 4.37
CA GLU A 74 -5.68 7.74 4.17
C GLU A 74 -6.50 9.02 4.39
N GLN A 75 -6.24 9.74 5.48
CA GLN A 75 -6.86 11.05 5.75
C GLN A 75 -6.57 12.06 4.64
N LYS A 76 -5.34 12.12 4.12
CA LYS A 76 -4.98 13.03 3.02
C LYS A 76 -5.74 12.69 1.73
N VAL A 77 -5.87 11.40 1.40
CA VAL A 77 -6.61 10.93 0.21
C VAL A 77 -8.10 11.19 0.36
N ASP A 78 -8.67 10.95 1.54
CA ASP A 78 -10.09 11.19 1.82
C ASP A 78 -10.44 12.68 1.78
N ALA A 79 -9.53 13.54 2.25
CA ALA A 79 -9.67 14.99 2.22
C ALA A 79 -9.53 15.61 0.82
N LEU A 80 -9.17 14.85 -0.22
CA LEU A 80 -9.12 15.36 -1.59
C LEU A 80 -10.50 15.85 -2.06
N PRO A 81 -10.60 16.96 -2.80
CA PRO A 81 -11.87 17.43 -3.33
C PRO A 81 -12.59 16.36 -4.15
N ASP A 82 -13.93 16.36 -4.08
CA ASP A 82 -14.74 15.50 -4.94
C ASP A 82 -14.50 15.85 -6.42
N GLY A 83 -14.43 14.82 -7.27
CA GLY A 83 -14.03 14.97 -8.67
C GLY A 83 -12.52 15.02 -8.91
N THR A 84 -11.68 14.93 -7.86
CA THR A 84 -10.23 14.72 -8.05
C THR A 84 -10.00 13.44 -8.86
N ALA A 85 -9.38 13.60 -10.04
CA ALA A 85 -9.07 12.49 -10.91
C ALA A 85 -8.24 11.43 -10.16
N GLY A 86 -8.69 10.19 -10.22
CA GLY A 86 -7.98 9.08 -9.60
C GLY A 86 -8.17 8.91 -8.09
N LYS A 87 -8.98 9.74 -7.40
CA LYS A 87 -9.23 9.61 -5.96
C LYS A 87 -9.70 8.21 -5.55
N ALA A 88 -10.67 7.64 -6.27
CA ALA A 88 -11.19 6.31 -5.97
C ALA A 88 -10.13 5.20 -6.15
N GLN A 89 -9.31 5.30 -7.19
CA GLN A 89 -8.22 4.37 -7.46
C GLN A 89 -7.11 4.51 -6.42
N MET A 90 -6.76 5.73 -6.00
CA MET A 90 -5.83 5.97 -4.90
C MET A 90 -6.33 5.34 -3.60
N LYS A 91 -7.62 5.51 -3.27
CA LYS A 91 -8.23 4.87 -2.10
C LYS A 91 -8.16 3.35 -2.18
N SER A 92 -8.61 2.77 -3.30
CA SER A 92 -8.55 1.32 -3.52
C SER A 92 -7.12 0.75 -3.44
N SER A 93 -6.14 1.46 -4.00
CA SER A 93 -4.72 1.08 -3.95
C SER A 93 -4.17 1.12 -2.52
N LEU A 94 -4.49 2.17 -1.77
CA LEU A 94 -4.10 2.31 -0.36
C LEU A 94 -4.77 1.27 0.55
N ASP A 95 -6.06 0.98 0.31
CA ASP A 95 -6.81 -0.04 1.05
C ASP A 95 -6.20 -1.44 0.83
N ALA A 96 -5.85 -1.77 -0.41
CA ALA A 96 -5.17 -3.02 -0.74
C ALA A 96 -3.79 -3.12 -0.06
N PHE A 97 -3.02 -2.02 -0.06
CA PHE A 97 -1.74 -1.95 0.66
C PHE A 97 -1.93 -2.18 2.16
N LYS A 98 -2.90 -1.49 2.78
CA LYS A 98 -3.22 -1.62 4.21
C LYS A 98 -3.60 -3.05 4.60
N GLN A 99 -4.40 -3.73 3.78
CA GLN A 99 -4.80 -5.12 4.04
C GLN A 99 -3.69 -6.14 3.80
N GLY A 100 -2.78 -5.86 2.86
CA GLY A 100 -1.72 -6.79 2.47
C GLY A 100 -0.46 -6.69 3.34
N GLU A 101 -0.17 -5.53 3.92
CA GLU A 101 1.15 -5.23 4.48
C GLU A 101 1.13 -4.80 5.97
N CYS A 102 -0.04 -4.53 6.60
CA CYS A 102 -0.10 -3.80 7.89
C CYS A 102 -0.83 -4.44 9.11
#